data_AF-A0A4Q5R834-F1
#
_entry.id   AF-A0A4Q5R834-F1
#
_cell.length_a   1.000
_cell.length_b   1.000
_cell.length_c   1.000
_cell.angle_alpha   90.00
_cell.angle_beta   90.00
_cell.angle_gamma   90.00
#
_symmetry.space_group_name_H-M   'P 1'
#
loop_
_entity.id
_entity.type
_entity.pdbx_description
1 polymer ?
#
loop_
_entity_poly.entity_id
_entity_poly.type
_entity_poly.pdbx_seq_one_letter_code
_entity_poly.pdbx_strand_id
1 'polypeptide(L)'
;KVDREPEPIAVKLERIKGDPHATFGPPRADRPAFLSHEERGAIIRAAANWLRVRQRVRIVDAPGAVDPQFGPERFLGRTGVVWRLCSSSFADRCYVFLDPVGGERTQKIEMVELRDIEPIA
;
A
#
# COMPACT_ATOMS: atom_id res chain seq x y z
N LYS A 1 -7.10 3.50 18.69
CA LYS A 1 -5.66 3.24 18.96
C LYS A 1 -5.60 2.28 20.13
N VAL A 2 -5.08 1.08 19.95
CA VAL A 2 -4.68 0.27 21.10
C VAL A 2 -3.28 0.77 21.43
N ASP A 3 -3.11 1.42 22.58
CA ASP A 3 -1.78 1.72 23.12
C ASP A 3 -1.14 0.38 23.46
N ARG A 4 -0.44 -0.20 22.48
CA ARG A 4 0.33 -1.41 22.70
C ARG A 4 1.64 -0.98 23.30
N GLU A 5 1.87 -1.35 24.56
CA GLU A 5 3.18 -1.14 25.16
C GLU A 5 4.26 -1.76 24.25
N PRO A 6 5.36 -1.04 24.01
CA PRO A 6 6.44 -1.56 23.19
C PRO A 6 6.99 -2.83 23.83
N GLU A 7 7.18 -3.87 23.02
CA GLU A 7 7.75 -5.13 23.50
C GLU A 7 9.14 -4.91 24.13
N PRO A 8 9.48 -5.59 25.23
CA PRO A 8 10.83 -5.51 25.81
C PRO A 8 11.90 -5.92 24.80
N ILE A 9 13.02 -5.18 24.75
CA ILE A 9 14.09 -5.38 23.77
C ILE A 9 14.61 -6.83 23.76
N ALA A 10 14.78 -7.44 24.94
CA ALA A 10 15.27 -8.82 25.04
C ALA A 10 14.33 -9.84 24.37
N VAL A 11 13.02 -9.67 24.54
CA VAL A 11 11.99 -10.53 23.92
C VAL A 11 12.00 -10.33 22.40
N LYS A 12 12.14 -9.08 21.95
CA LYS A 12 12.27 -8.77 20.53
C LYS A 12 13.49 -9.46 19.91
N LEU A 13 14.65 -9.33 20.55
CA LEU A 13 15.92 -9.90 20.07
C LEU A 13 15.89 -11.42 19.96
N GLU A 14 15.28 -12.12 20.92
CA GLU A 14 15.13 -13.57 20.83
C GLU A 14 14.13 -13.99 19.75
N ARG A 15 13.00 -13.27 19.59
CA ARG A 15 12.03 -13.57 18.52
C ARG A 15 12.64 -13.45 17.12
N ILE A 16 13.49 -12.45 16.90
CA ILE A 16 14.07 -12.17 15.58
C ILE A 16 15.36 -12.94 15.28
N LYS A 17 15.83 -13.75 16.24
CA LYS A 17 17.11 -14.43 16.16
C LYS A 17 17.11 -15.44 15.01
N GLY A 18 17.99 -15.24 14.04
CA GLY A 18 18.11 -16.10 12.87
C GLY A 18 17.06 -15.83 11.78
N ASP A 19 16.20 -14.83 11.94
CA ASP A 19 15.27 -14.39 10.90
C ASP A 19 15.91 -13.27 10.06
N PRO A 20 16.28 -13.53 8.79
CA PRO A 20 16.85 -12.51 7.91
C PRO A 20 15.87 -11.38 7.55
N HIS A 21 14.57 -11.54 7.83
CA HIS A 21 13.54 -10.56 7.52
C HIS A 21 13.10 -9.70 8.72
N ALA A 22 13.68 -9.94 9.90
CA ALA A 22 13.35 -9.25 11.13
C ALA A 22 13.41 -7.71 11.08
N THR A 23 14.31 -7.16 10.26
CA THR A 23 14.50 -5.71 10.09
C THR A 23 13.28 -5.04 9.45
N PHE A 24 12.47 -5.78 8.69
CA PHE A 24 11.32 -5.24 7.95
C PHE A 24 10.05 -5.12 8.81
N GLY A 25 10.15 -5.43 10.11
CA GLY A 25 9.02 -5.44 11.03
C GLY A 25 8.20 -6.74 10.95
N PRO A 26 7.30 -6.96 11.91
CA PRO A 26 6.45 -8.14 11.90
C PRO A 26 5.52 -8.11 10.68
N PRO A 27 5.34 -9.23 9.95
CA PRO A 27 4.40 -9.28 8.84
C PRO A 27 2.97 -9.03 9.34
N ARG A 28 2.15 -8.39 8.50
CA ARG A 28 0.71 -8.27 8.73
C ARG A 28 0.08 -9.65 8.60
N ALA A 29 -0.61 -10.10 9.65
CA ALA A 29 -1.28 -11.41 9.66
C ALA A 29 -2.45 -11.47 8.66
N ASP A 30 -3.09 -10.32 8.41
CA ASP A 30 -4.22 -10.15 7.50
C ASP A 30 -3.81 -9.89 6.05
N ARG A 31 -2.54 -9.56 5.80
CA ARG A 31 -2.05 -9.16 4.48
C ARG A 31 -0.63 -9.67 4.22
N PRO A 32 -0.42 -10.52 3.21
CA PRO A 32 0.93 -10.95 2.84
C PRO A 32 1.72 -9.77 2.25
N ALA A 33 2.97 -9.64 2.72
CA ALA A 33 3.92 -8.62 2.24
C ALA A 33 4.30 -8.85 0.78
N PHE A 34 4.43 -10.11 0.37
CA PHE A 34 4.75 -10.52 -1.00
C PHE A 34 3.59 -11.32 -1.59
N LEU A 35 3.31 -11.06 -2.87
CA LEU A 35 2.31 -11.81 -3.62
C LEU A 35 3.00 -12.92 -4.40
N SER A 36 2.40 -14.11 -4.39
CA SER A 36 2.71 -15.15 -5.37
C SER A 36 2.34 -14.66 -6.78
N HIS A 37 2.88 -15.35 -7.79
CA HIS A 37 2.56 -15.03 -9.18
C HIS A 37 1.05 -15.17 -9.49
N GLU A 38 0.41 -16.16 -8.87
CA GLU A 38 -1.03 -16.42 -9.01
C GLU A 38 -1.87 -15.28 -8.42
N GLU A 39 -1.61 -14.89 -7.18
CA GLU A 39 -2.32 -13.79 -6.51
C GLU A 39 -2.14 -12.47 -7.26
N ARG A 40 -0.91 -12.17 -7.69
CA ARG A 40 -0.60 -11.00 -8.51
C ARG A 40 -1.42 -11.01 -9.81
N GLY A 41 -1.47 -12.15 -10.49
CA GLY A 41 -2.26 -12.32 -11.71
C GLY A 41 -3.76 -12.13 -11.47
N ALA A 42 -4.29 -12.63 -10.35
CA ALA A 42 -5.69 -12.46 -9.98
C ALA A 42 -6.05 -10.99 -9.75
N ILE A 43 -5.20 -10.23 -9.04
CA ILE A 43 -5.38 -8.79 -8.81
C ILE A 43 -5.41 -8.02 -10.14
N ILE A 44 -4.45 -8.30 -11.04
CA ILE A 44 -4.38 -7.64 -12.35
C ILE A 44 -5.64 -7.92 -13.18
N ARG A 45 -6.10 -9.18 -13.22
CA ARG A 45 -7.31 -9.57 -13.96
C ARG A 45 -8.56 -8.91 -13.39
N ALA A 46 -8.69 -8.83 -12.06
CA ALA A 46 -9.82 -8.15 -11.42
C ALA A 46 -9.85 -6.65 -11.74
N ALA A 47 -8.68 -6.01 -11.82
CA ALA A 47 -8.54 -4.60 -12.15
C ALA A 47 -8.77 -4.30 -13.64
N ALA A 48 -8.58 -5.26 -14.53
CA ALA A 48 -8.62 -5.07 -15.99
C ALA A 48 -9.93 -4.45 -16.50
N ASN A 49 -11.05 -4.66 -15.80
CA ASN A 49 -12.35 -4.12 -16.19
C ASN A 49 -12.50 -2.60 -15.98
N TRP A 50 -11.67 -2.00 -15.12
CA TRP A 50 -11.81 -0.58 -14.74
C TRP A 50 -10.50 0.21 -14.78
N LEU A 51 -9.33 -0.45 -14.78
CA LEU A 51 -8.04 0.22 -14.71
C LEU A 51 -7.69 0.92 -16.02
N ARG A 52 -7.77 2.25 -16.01
CA ARG A 52 -7.41 3.12 -17.13
C ARG A 52 -6.98 4.48 -16.62
N VAL A 53 -6.18 5.20 -17.40
CA VAL A 53 -5.80 6.59 -17.08
C VAL A 53 -7.06 7.44 -16.96
N ARG A 54 -7.07 8.37 -16.01
CA ARG A 54 -8.20 9.23 -15.59
C ARG A 54 -9.30 8.52 -14.79
N GLN A 55 -9.23 7.20 -14.57
CA GLN A 55 -10.18 6.53 -13.69
C GLN A 55 -10.10 7.12 -12.26
N ARG A 56 -11.24 7.49 -11.70
CA ARG A 56 -11.33 7.92 -10.29
C ARG A 56 -11.19 6.70 -9.38
N VAL A 57 -10.36 6.85 -8.36
CA VAL A 57 -10.05 5.77 -7.41
C VAL A 57 -9.91 6.32 -6.00
N ARG A 58 -10.18 5.46 -5.02
CA ARG A 58 -9.94 5.69 -3.60
C ARG A 58 -8.92 4.69 -3.09
N ILE A 59 -8.00 5.15 -2.25
CA ILE A 59 -7.09 4.26 -1.51
C ILE A 59 -7.83 3.69 -0.30
N VAL A 60 -7.93 2.38 -0.22
CA VAL A 60 -8.72 1.65 0.81
C VAL A 60 -7.86 0.78 1.73
N ASP A 61 -6.66 0.41 1.29
CA ASP A 61 -5.67 -0.30 2.11
C ASP A 61 -4.25 0.20 1.76
N ALA A 62 -3.26 -0.18 2.55
CA ALA A 62 -1.86 0.17 2.34
C ALA A 62 -0.95 -0.86 3.02
N PRO A 63 0.25 -1.15 2.49
CA PRO A 63 1.18 -2.02 3.19
C PRO A 63 1.56 -1.42 4.55
N GLY A 64 1.73 -2.28 5.55
CA GLY A 64 2.12 -1.88 6.89
C GLY A 64 3.47 -1.20 6.88
N ALA A 65 3.53 0.08 7.27
CA ALA A 65 4.80 0.79 7.43
C ALA A 65 5.31 0.67 8.87
N VAL A 66 6.63 0.67 9.05
CA VAL A 66 7.24 0.72 10.40
C VAL A 66 6.84 2.00 11.13
N ASP A 67 6.77 3.12 10.39
CA ASP A 67 6.21 4.38 10.87
C ASP A 67 5.05 4.83 9.96
N PRO A 68 3.80 4.74 10.44
CA PRO A 68 2.60 5.17 9.72
C PRO A 68 2.66 6.62 9.21
N GLN A 69 3.38 7.51 9.92
CA GLN A 69 3.45 8.93 9.58
C GLN A 69 4.19 9.19 8.26
N PHE A 70 5.10 8.29 7.88
CA PHE A 70 5.91 8.41 6.67
C PHE A 70 5.55 7.35 5.61
N GLY A 71 4.62 6.45 5.93
CA GLY A 71 4.19 5.36 5.06
C GLY A 71 3.03 5.69 4.11
N PRO A 72 2.69 4.75 3.21
CA PRO A 72 1.52 4.87 2.33
C PRO A 72 0.19 4.92 3.10
N GLU A 73 0.16 4.46 4.36
CA GLU A 73 -0.99 4.56 5.27
C GLU A 73 -1.52 5.99 5.44
N ARG A 74 -0.66 7.01 5.29
CA ARG A 74 -1.07 8.43 5.33
C ARG A 74 -2.10 8.81 4.26
N PHE A 75 -2.24 7.99 3.23
CA PHE A 75 -3.14 8.22 2.11
C PHE A 75 -4.41 7.37 2.16
N LEU A 76 -4.61 6.58 3.21
CA LEU A 76 -5.83 5.81 3.38
C LEU A 76 -7.07 6.71 3.38
N GLY A 77 -8.09 6.30 2.65
CA GLY A 77 -9.32 7.05 2.45
C GLY A 77 -9.21 8.22 1.46
N ARG A 78 -8.00 8.54 0.97
CA ARG A 78 -7.82 9.61 -0.01
C ARG A 78 -8.25 9.17 -1.40
N THR A 79 -8.77 10.13 -2.14
CA THR A 79 -9.26 9.95 -3.50
C THR A 79 -8.32 10.64 -4.49
N GLY A 80 -8.25 10.10 -5.70
CA GLY A 80 -7.49 10.67 -6.80
C GLY A 80 -7.92 10.13 -8.15
N VAL A 81 -7.09 10.37 -9.15
CA VAL A 81 -7.22 9.80 -10.49
C VAL A 81 -6.02 8.93 -10.81
N VAL A 82 -6.23 7.83 -11.54
CA VAL A 82 -5.13 7.08 -12.14
C VAL A 82 -4.43 8.00 -13.14
N TRP A 83 -3.20 8.41 -12.81
CA TRP A 83 -2.41 9.32 -13.61
C TRP A 83 -1.60 8.60 -14.68
N ARG A 84 -1.03 7.45 -14.31
CA ARG A 84 -0.15 6.67 -15.19
C ARG A 84 -0.19 5.19 -14.82
N LEU A 85 -0.25 4.34 -15.85
CA LEU A 85 -0.06 2.90 -15.70
C LEU A 85 1.42 2.53 -15.72
N CYS A 86 1.77 1.49 -14.96
CA CYS A 86 3.13 0.98 -14.90
C CYS A 86 3.46 0.02 -16.05
N SER A 87 4.75 -0.25 -16.28
CA SER A 87 5.19 -1.30 -17.21
C SER A 87 4.92 -2.70 -16.64
N SER A 88 5.12 -3.74 -17.45
CA SER A 88 4.89 -5.14 -17.07
C SER A 88 5.59 -5.56 -15.77
N SER A 89 6.77 -5.01 -15.47
CA SER A 89 7.50 -5.28 -14.23
C SER A 89 6.72 -4.89 -12.98
N PHE A 90 5.81 -3.92 -13.08
CA PHE A 90 4.96 -3.42 -11.99
C PHE A 90 3.49 -3.40 -12.39
N ALA A 91 3.03 -4.41 -13.14
CA ALA A 91 1.67 -4.47 -13.69
C ALA A 91 0.56 -4.48 -12.63
N ASP A 92 0.90 -4.83 -11.39
CA ASP A 92 0.06 -4.81 -10.19
C ASP A 92 0.05 -3.46 -9.47
N ARG A 93 0.58 -2.40 -10.10
CA ARG A 93 0.64 -1.05 -9.54
C ARG A 93 0.24 0.00 -10.57
N CYS A 94 -0.16 1.17 -10.07
CA CYS A 94 -0.31 2.38 -10.88
C CYS A 94 0.07 3.62 -10.09
N TYR A 95 0.28 4.73 -10.80
CA TYR A 95 0.40 6.04 -10.17
C TYR A 95 -0.96 6.69 -10.06
N VAL A 96 -1.30 7.15 -8.85
CA VAL A 96 -2.51 7.93 -8.57
C VAL A 96 -2.10 9.36 -8.27
N PHE A 97 -2.72 10.30 -8.96
CA PHE A 97 -2.65 11.71 -8.62
C PHE A 97 -3.79 12.04 -7.68
N LEU A 98 -3.44 12.30 -6.42
CA LEU A 98 -4.40 12.54 -5.35
C LEU A 98 -5.00 13.94 -5.47
N ASP A 99 -6.28 14.05 -5.12
CA ASP A 99 -6.94 15.36 -4.98
C ASP A 99 -6.18 16.20 -3.93
N PRO A 100 -6.23 17.53 -3.96
CA PRO A 100 -5.69 18.33 -2.87
C PRO A 100 -6.61 18.29 -1.64
N VAL A 101 -6.03 18.26 -0.43
CA VAL A 101 -6.78 18.46 0.83
C VAL A 101 -6.28 19.70 1.56
N GLY A 102 -7.22 20.55 1.99
CA GLY A 102 -6.91 21.76 2.76
C GLY A 102 -5.96 22.70 2.03
N GLY A 103 -4.86 23.05 2.69
CA GLY A 103 -3.83 23.97 2.18
C GLY A 103 -2.63 23.29 1.51
N GLU A 104 -2.76 22.04 1.06
CA GLU A 104 -1.67 21.31 0.38
C GLU A 104 -1.14 22.11 -0.83
N ARG A 105 0.15 22.46 -0.81
CA ARG A 105 0.82 23.27 -1.85
C ARG A 105 1.55 22.45 -2.91
N THR A 106 1.57 21.12 -2.76
CA THR A 106 2.31 20.23 -3.66
C THR A 106 1.44 19.08 -4.10
N GLN A 107 1.48 18.80 -5.41
CA GLN A 107 0.87 17.63 -6.00
C GLN A 107 1.40 16.34 -5.35
N LYS A 108 0.49 15.45 -4.96
CA LYS A 108 0.84 14.12 -4.43
C LYS A 108 0.53 13.08 -5.50
N ILE A 109 1.56 12.68 -6.23
CA ILE A 109 1.52 11.53 -7.12
C ILE A 109 2.16 10.37 -6.39
N GLU A 110 1.39 9.31 -6.17
CA GLU A 110 1.81 8.17 -5.35
C GLU A 110 1.67 6.88 -6.14
N MET A 111 2.65 5.98 -5.99
CA MET A 111 2.62 4.66 -6.59
C MET A 111 1.91 3.70 -5.63
N VAL A 112 0.77 3.18 -6.04
CA VAL A 112 -0.09 2.32 -5.21
C VAL A 112 -0.30 0.97 -5.87
N GLU A 113 -0.50 -0.07 -5.06
CA GLU A 113 -0.86 -1.41 -5.53
C GLU A 113 -2.33 -1.43 -5.95
N LEU A 114 -2.65 -2.22 -6.97
CA LEU A 114 -4.03 -2.35 -7.46
C LEU A 114 -4.97 -2.96 -6.42
N ARG A 115 -4.46 -3.80 -5.52
CA ARG A 115 -5.24 -4.36 -4.40
C ARG A 115 -5.58 -3.34 -3.31
N ASP A 116 -4.92 -2.18 -3.32
CA ASP A 116 -5.04 -1.14 -2.30
C ASP A 116 -6.02 -0.04 -2.70
N ILE A 117 -6.60 -0.12 -3.89
CA ILE A 117 -7.46 0.91 -4.46
C ILE A 117 -8.74 0.33 -5.02
N GLU A 118 -9.80 1.14 -4.96
CA GLU A 118 -11.10 0.82 -5.54
C GLU A 118 -11.52 1.92 -6.53
N PRO A 119 -12.14 1.56 -7.67
CA PRO A 119 -12.72 2.54 -8.58
C PRO A 119 -13.90 3.25 -7.93
N ILE A 120 -14.01 4.56 -8.16
CA ILE A 120 -15.17 5.38 -7.81
C ILE A 120 -15.95 5.62 -9.10
N ALA A 121 -17.26 5.35 -9.05
CA ALA A 121 -18.19 5.60 -10.14
C ALA A 121 -18.43 7.11 -10.35
#